data_AF-B6ITS7-F1
#
_entry.id   AF-B6ITS7-F1
#
_cell.length_a   1.000
_cell.length_b   1.000
_cell.length_c   1.000
_cell.angle_alpha   90.00
_cell.angle_beta   90.00
_cell.angle_gamma   90.00
#
_symmetry.space_group_name_H-M   'P 1'
#
loop_
_entity.id
_entity.type
_entity.pdbx_description
1 polymer ?
#
loop_
_entity_poly.entity_id
_entity_poly.type
_entity_poly.pdbx_seq_one_letter_code
_entity_poly.pdbx_strand_id
1 'polypeptide(L)'
;MTAMDPKDIAENANELATRASELSAKAAELADQANQLSAAVPVEGVPFFIVGLTVFVLACFVGYYVVWRVTPALHSPLMAVTNAVSSVIIVGALIATGASVSGWSAGFGFAAVILASVNIFGGFLVTQRMLAMYKKKAPAGAGSK
;
A
#
# COMPACT_ATOMS: atom_id res chain seq x y z
N MET A 1 44.21 -23.57 -36.02
CA MET A 1 43.95 -23.15 -34.62
C MET A 1 44.96 -22.05 -34.32
N THR A 2 44.65 -20.84 -34.76
CA THR A 2 45.54 -19.68 -34.67
C THR A 2 45.63 -19.19 -33.23
N ALA A 3 46.83 -19.19 -32.68
CA ALA A 3 47.12 -18.65 -31.36
C ALA A 3 46.79 -17.15 -31.37
N MET A 4 45.95 -16.70 -30.44
CA MET A 4 45.76 -15.27 -30.18
C MET A 4 47.09 -14.69 -29.70
N ASP A 5 47.59 -13.66 -30.39
CA ASP A 5 48.82 -12.97 -29.99
C ASP A 5 48.57 -12.18 -28.70
N PRO A 6 49.54 -12.09 -27.79
CA PRO A 6 49.38 -11.44 -26.47
C PRO A 6 49.04 -9.94 -26.57
N LYS A 7 49.24 -9.31 -27.73
CA LYS A 7 48.83 -7.92 -27.99
C LYS A 7 47.33 -7.79 -28.28
N ASP A 8 46.74 -8.75 -29.00
CA ASP A 8 45.30 -8.76 -29.30
C ASP A 8 44.47 -8.96 -28.03
N ILE A 9 45.01 -9.72 -27.06
CA ILE A 9 44.38 -9.91 -25.74
C ILE A 9 44.42 -8.61 -24.93
N ALA A 10 45.53 -7.88 -24.96
CA ALA A 10 45.68 -6.60 -24.27
C ALA A 10 44.79 -5.50 -24.88
N GLU A 11 44.65 -5.49 -26.21
CA GLU A 11 43.80 -4.54 -26.93
C GLU A 11 42.32 -4.80 -26.67
N ASN A 12 41.88 -6.06 -26.73
CA ASN A 12 40.52 -6.46 -26.36
C ASN A 12 40.18 -6.15 -24.90
N ALA A 13 41.13 -6.32 -23.97
CA ALA A 13 40.94 -6.00 -22.56
C ALA A 13 40.75 -4.48 -22.33
N ASN A 14 41.50 -3.65 -23.07
CA ASN A 14 41.37 -2.20 -22.98
C ASN A 14 40.07 -1.69 -23.61
N GLU A 15 39.60 -2.35 -24.69
CA GLU A 15 38.31 -2.07 -25.31
C GLU A 15 37.13 -2.47 -24.40
N LEU A 16 37.23 -3.63 -23.73
CA LEU A 16 36.25 -4.07 -22.72
C LEU A 16 36.18 -3.10 -21.53
N ALA A 17 37.33 -2.60 -21.05
CA ALA A 17 37.39 -1.60 -19.99
C ALA A 17 36.73 -0.27 -20.41
N THR A 18 36.91 0.14 -21.66
CA THR A 18 36.30 1.35 -22.22
C THR A 18 34.79 1.19 -22.38
N ARG A 19 34.30 0.04 -22.86
CA ARG A 19 32.86 -0.26 -22.93
C ARG A 19 32.21 -0.35 -21.56
N ALA A 20 32.93 -0.86 -20.55
CA ALA A 20 32.42 -0.91 -19.17
C ALA A 20 32.27 0.50 -18.57
N SER A 21 33.19 1.42 -18.84
CA SER A 21 33.08 2.80 -18.36
C SER A 21 31.94 3.56 -19.08
N GLU A 22 31.76 3.33 -20.38
CA GLU A 22 30.63 3.90 -21.14
C GLU A 22 29.26 3.36 -20.69
N LEU A 23 29.16 2.06 -20.41
CA LEU A 23 27.93 1.46 -19.87
C LEU A 23 27.61 2.01 -18.48
N SER A 24 28.63 2.24 -17.65
CA SER A 24 28.46 2.90 -16.35
C SER A 24 27.98 4.34 -16.50
N ALA A 25 28.48 5.09 -17.50
CA ALA A 25 28.05 6.45 -17.77
C ALA A 25 26.59 6.50 -18.27
N LYS A 26 26.20 5.58 -19.17
CA LYS A 26 24.80 5.44 -19.63
C LYS A 26 23.86 5.00 -18.50
N ALA A 27 24.31 4.14 -17.58
CA ALA A 27 23.52 3.73 -16.43
C ALA A 27 23.28 4.89 -15.45
N ALA A 28 24.28 5.77 -15.26
CA ALA A 28 24.11 6.99 -14.47
C ALA A 28 23.13 7.97 -15.13
N GLU A 29 23.18 8.13 -16.45
CA GLU A 29 22.24 8.97 -17.21
C GLU A 29 20.80 8.43 -17.18
N LEU A 30 20.63 7.10 -17.28
CA LEU A 30 19.34 6.42 -17.11
C LEU A 30 18.79 6.57 -15.69
N ALA A 31 19.64 6.53 -14.68
CA ALA A 31 19.26 6.78 -13.29
C ALA A 31 18.78 8.22 -13.08
N ASP A 32 19.42 9.18 -13.76
CA ASP A 32 19.04 10.60 -13.70
C ASP A 32 17.73 10.86 -14.47
N GLN A 33 17.52 10.23 -15.63
CA GLN A 33 16.22 10.26 -16.33
C GLN A 33 15.11 9.63 -15.49
N ALA A 34 15.38 8.56 -14.74
CA ALA A 34 14.40 7.95 -13.84
C ALA A 34 14.01 8.91 -12.71
N ASN A 35 14.97 9.65 -12.14
CA ASN A 35 14.71 10.70 -11.16
C ASN A 35 13.86 11.84 -11.75
N GLN A 36 14.11 12.22 -13.01
CA GLN A 36 13.33 13.26 -13.70
C GLN A 36 11.90 12.81 -14.04
N LEU A 37 11.67 11.52 -14.33
CA LEU A 37 10.32 10.97 -14.49
C LEU A 37 9.51 11.00 -13.17
N SER A 38 10.16 10.77 -12.03
CA SER A 38 9.51 10.96 -10.72
C SER A 38 9.16 12.43 -10.41
N ALA A 39 9.89 13.38 -10.98
CA ALA A 39 9.60 14.82 -10.89
C ALA A 39 8.50 15.27 -11.87
N ALA A 40 8.18 14.49 -12.91
CA ALA A 40 7.16 14.80 -13.91
C ALA A 40 5.71 14.59 -13.40
N VAL A 41 5.52 14.03 -12.21
CA VAL A 41 4.25 14.20 -11.48
C VAL A 41 4.31 15.58 -10.84
N PRO A 42 3.44 16.54 -11.21
CA PRO A 42 3.52 17.94 -10.77
C PRO A 42 3.10 18.06 -9.30
N VAL A 43 3.94 17.56 -8.40
CA VAL A 43 3.89 17.73 -6.95
C VAL A 43 5.12 18.51 -6.47
N GLU A 44 6.00 18.94 -7.36
CA GLU A 44 7.09 19.87 -7.03
C GLU A 44 6.51 21.28 -6.82
N GLY A 45 6.28 21.64 -5.55
CA GLY A 45 5.94 23.00 -5.13
C GLY A 45 4.68 23.12 -4.27
N VAL A 46 3.85 22.07 -4.17
CA VAL A 46 2.70 22.08 -3.26
C VAL A 46 3.13 21.46 -1.92
N PRO A 47 3.13 22.20 -0.81
CA PRO A 47 3.51 21.66 0.49
C PRO A 47 2.62 20.47 0.85
N PHE A 48 3.20 19.43 1.46
CA PHE A 48 2.50 18.20 1.86
C PHE A 48 1.22 18.48 2.65
N PHE A 49 1.21 19.55 3.45
CA PHE A 49 0.03 20.00 4.16
C PHE A 49 -1.12 20.39 3.23
N ILE A 50 -0.87 21.16 2.16
CA ILE A 50 -1.92 21.56 1.20
C ILE A 50 -2.43 20.34 0.43
N VAL A 51 -1.54 19.42 0.04
CA VAL A 51 -1.94 18.15 -0.59
C VAL A 51 -2.79 17.32 0.37
N GLY A 52 -2.33 17.12 1.61
CA GLY A 52 -3.04 16.36 2.63
C GLY A 52 -4.38 16.98 3.00
N LEU A 53 -4.46 18.30 3.09
CA LEU A 53 -5.70 19.03 3.33
C LEU A 53 -6.67 18.88 2.15
N THR A 54 -6.17 18.95 0.92
CA THR A 54 -6.99 18.76 -0.28
C THR A 54 -7.56 17.33 -0.33
N VAL A 55 -6.71 16.32 -0.09
CA VAL A 55 -7.14 14.91 0.00
C VAL A 55 -8.15 14.72 1.13
N PHE A 56 -7.93 15.32 2.29
CA PHE A 56 -8.86 15.24 3.43
C PHE A 56 -10.24 15.81 3.07
N VAL A 57 -10.29 17.03 2.53
CA VAL A 57 -11.55 17.69 2.13
C VAL A 57 -12.27 16.87 1.05
N LEU A 58 -11.56 16.42 0.02
CA LEU A 58 -12.13 15.58 -1.04
C LEU A 58 -12.62 14.22 -0.49
N ALA A 59 -11.89 13.60 0.42
CA ALA A 59 -12.30 12.35 1.07
C ALA A 59 -13.58 12.54 1.91
N CYS A 60 -13.75 13.67 2.60
CA CYS A 60 -14.99 14.00 3.30
C CYS A 60 -16.18 14.11 2.32
N PHE A 61 -16.01 14.79 1.18
CA PHE A 61 -17.06 14.87 0.16
C PHE A 61 -17.41 13.48 -0.38
N VAL A 62 -16.42 12.66 -0.75
CA VAL A 62 -16.64 11.29 -1.22
C VAL A 62 -17.35 10.46 -0.16
N GLY A 63 -16.90 10.51 1.09
CA GLY A 63 -17.50 9.77 2.21
C GLY A 63 -18.97 10.13 2.43
N TYR A 64 -19.31 11.42 2.38
CA TYR A 64 -20.70 11.90 2.47
C TYR A 64 -21.57 11.29 1.37
N TYR A 65 -21.15 11.39 0.10
CA TYR A 65 -21.92 10.88 -1.03
C TYR A 65 -22.06 9.35 -1.02
N VAL A 66 -21.02 8.63 -0.59
CA VAL A 66 -21.04 7.17 -0.48
C VAL A 66 -22.05 6.70 0.58
N VAL A 67 -22.07 7.35 1.75
CA VAL A 67 -22.98 6.98 2.85
C VAL A 67 -24.43 7.39 2.56
N TRP A 68 -24.67 8.54 1.94
CA TRP A 68 -26.03 9.05 1.70
C TRP A 68 -26.83 8.24 0.66
N ARG A 69 -26.15 7.43 -0.16
CA ARG A 69 -26.76 6.64 -1.25
C ARG A 69 -27.13 5.21 -0.85
N VAL A 70 -27.05 4.86 0.43
CA VAL A 70 -27.36 3.51 0.90
C VAL A 70 -28.86 3.30 1.13
N THR A 71 -29.35 2.10 0.87
CA THR A 71 -30.74 1.70 1.16
C THR A 71 -30.98 1.69 2.69
N PRO A 72 -32.14 2.14 3.21
CA PRO A 72 -32.39 2.21 4.66
C PRO A 72 -32.19 0.89 5.42
N ALA A 73 -32.45 -0.25 4.78
CA ALA A 73 -32.22 -1.57 5.34
C ALA A 73 -30.73 -1.90 5.61
N LEU A 74 -29.80 -1.10 5.08
CA LEU A 74 -28.36 -1.30 5.18
C LEU A 74 -27.68 -0.38 6.20
N HIS A 75 -28.41 0.47 6.93
CA HIS A 75 -27.78 1.35 7.94
C HIS A 75 -27.03 0.56 9.03
N SER A 76 -27.63 -0.54 9.54
CA SER A 76 -26.98 -1.39 10.54
C SER A 76 -25.76 -2.15 9.96
N PRO A 77 -25.85 -2.77 8.76
CA PRO A 77 -24.67 -3.30 8.07
C PRO A 77 -23.58 -2.26 7.76
N LEU A 78 -23.98 -1.05 7.35
CA LEU A 78 -23.07 0.05 7.05
C LEU A 78 -22.31 0.47 8.31
N MET A 79 -22.98 0.56 9.45
CA MET A 79 -22.36 0.86 10.73
C MET A 79 -21.26 -0.18 11.06
N ALA A 80 -21.53 -1.47 10.80
CA ALA A 80 -20.55 -2.53 11.01
C ALA A 80 -19.34 -2.40 10.06
N VAL A 81 -19.57 -2.08 8.78
CA VAL A 81 -18.50 -1.83 7.80
C VAL A 81 -17.65 -0.61 8.22
N THR A 82 -18.25 0.49 8.63
CA THR A 82 -17.50 1.68 9.06
C THR A 82 -16.61 1.42 10.28
N ASN A 83 -17.03 0.52 11.18
CA ASN A 83 -16.20 0.07 12.29
C ASN A 83 -14.96 -0.69 11.79
N ALA A 84 -15.13 -1.62 10.84
CA ALA A 84 -14.01 -2.35 10.24
C ALA A 84 -13.07 -1.45 9.41
N VAL A 85 -13.59 -0.41 8.75
CA VAL A 85 -12.75 0.56 8.01
C VAL A 85 -11.93 1.43 8.95
N SER A 86 -12.45 1.76 10.14
CA SER A 86 -11.72 2.54 11.14
C SER A 86 -10.44 1.86 11.63
N SER A 87 -10.30 0.54 11.42
CA SER A 87 -9.12 -0.22 11.81
C SER A 87 -7.85 0.10 10.99
N VAL A 88 -7.91 1.05 10.04
CA VAL A 88 -6.74 1.61 9.33
C VAL A 88 -5.63 2.11 10.28
N ILE A 89 -5.97 2.37 11.55
CA ILE A 89 -5.04 2.69 12.64
C ILE A 89 -3.90 1.67 12.77
N ILE A 90 -4.08 0.42 12.32
CA ILE A 90 -3.01 -0.60 12.28
C ILE A 90 -1.76 -0.12 11.55
N VAL A 91 -1.91 0.69 10.50
CA VAL A 91 -0.77 1.24 9.74
C VAL A 91 0.08 2.13 10.64
N GLY A 92 -0.54 2.99 11.43
CA GLY A 92 0.16 3.83 12.40
C GLY A 92 0.80 3.02 13.52
N ALA A 93 0.14 1.97 14.01
CA ALA A 93 0.68 1.10 15.04
C ALA A 93 1.93 0.34 14.59
N LEU A 94 1.94 -0.16 13.34
CA LEU A 94 3.11 -0.82 12.75
C LEU A 94 4.29 0.13 12.60
N ILE A 95 4.05 1.36 12.11
CA ILE A 95 5.08 2.39 12.00
C ILE A 95 5.64 2.73 13.39
N ALA A 96 4.79 2.94 14.39
CA ALA A 96 5.20 3.26 15.76
C ALA A 96 6.00 2.13 16.43
N THR A 97 5.67 0.87 16.13
CA THR A 97 6.40 -0.30 16.62
C THR A 97 7.78 -0.39 15.95
N GLY A 98 7.85 -0.20 14.63
CA GLY A 98 9.08 -0.31 13.84
C GLY A 98 10.05 0.87 13.97
N ALA A 99 9.56 2.06 14.31
CA ALA A 99 10.38 3.27 14.48
C ALA A 99 11.10 3.35 15.85
N SER A 100 11.10 2.28 16.63
CA SER A 100 11.43 2.33 18.06
C SER A 100 12.93 2.54 18.32
N VAL A 101 13.28 3.79 18.66
CA VAL A 101 14.59 4.21 19.20
C VAL A 101 14.69 4.03 20.73
N SER A 102 13.56 3.75 21.40
CA SER A 102 13.44 3.53 22.86
C SER A 102 12.41 2.44 23.19
N GLY A 103 12.67 1.65 24.23
CA GLY A 103 11.86 0.47 24.61
C GLY A 103 10.39 0.75 24.96
N TRP A 104 10.07 1.95 25.47
CA TRP A 104 8.69 2.34 25.79
C TRP A 104 7.82 2.51 24.53
N SER A 105 8.37 3.08 23.46
CA SER A 105 7.65 3.25 22.18
C SER A 105 7.34 1.90 21.54
N ALA A 106 8.26 0.95 21.63
CA ALA A 106 8.04 -0.42 21.15
C ALA A 106 6.91 -1.11 21.93
N GLY A 107 6.88 -0.96 23.26
CA GLY A 107 5.84 -1.54 24.11
C GLY A 107 4.44 -1.00 23.79
N PHE A 108 4.30 0.32 23.64
CA PHE A 108 3.02 0.92 23.25
C PHE A 108 2.63 0.61 21.81
N GLY A 109 3.58 0.56 20.88
CA GLY A 109 3.34 0.12 19.50
C GLY A 109 2.81 -1.31 19.44
N PHE A 110 3.45 -2.23 20.17
CA PHE A 110 3.00 -3.62 20.25
C PHE A 110 1.59 -3.74 20.85
N ALA A 111 1.29 -3.02 21.93
CA ALA A 111 -0.05 -2.97 22.49
C ALA A 111 -1.07 -2.39 21.49
N ALA A 112 -0.70 -1.34 20.75
CA ALA A 112 -1.54 -0.75 19.72
C ALA A 112 -1.83 -1.74 18.57
N VAL A 113 -0.85 -2.54 18.15
CA VAL A 113 -1.04 -3.60 17.13
C VAL A 113 -2.03 -4.66 17.61
N ILE A 114 -1.95 -5.09 18.88
CA ILE A 114 -2.91 -6.05 19.46
C ILE A 114 -4.33 -5.46 19.46
N LEU A 115 -4.49 -4.23 19.96
CA LEU A 115 -5.79 -3.57 20.03
C LEU A 115 -6.38 -3.31 18.64
N ALA A 116 -5.57 -2.89 17.68
CA ALA A 116 -5.97 -2.71 16.30
C ALA A 116 -6.40 -4.05 15.67
N SER A 117 -5.67 -5.13 15.94
CA SER A 117 -6.02 -6.47 15.44
C SER A 117 -7.39 -6.93 15.95
N VAL A 118 -7.70 -6.73 17.23
CA VAL A 118 -9.03 -7.05 17.79
C VAL A 118 -10.13 -6.26 17.08
N ASN A 119 -9.90 -4.98 16.79
CA ASN A 119 -10.85 -4.14 16.06
C ASN A 119 -11.06 -4.64 14.62
N ILE A 120 -9.99 -5.03 13.91
CA ILE A 120 -10.05 -5.64 12.56
C ILE A 120 -10.90 -6.91 12.61
N PHE A 121 -10.48 -7.91 13.40
CA PHE A 121 -11.11 -9.22 13.40
C PHE A 121 -12.55 -9.17 13.95
N GLY A 122 -12.79 -8.38 15.00
CA GLY A 122 -14.12 -8.16 15.55
C GLY A 122 -15.06 -7.47 14.56
N GLY A 123 -14.59 -6.41 13.90
CA GLY A 123 -15.35 -5.68 12.90
C GLY A 123 -15.77 -6.56 11.73
N PHE A 124 -14.83 -7.34 11.15
CA PHE A 124 -15.14 -8.20 10.00
C PHE A 124 -15.99 -9.42 10.35
N LEU A 125 -15.77 -10.07 11.50
CA LEU A 125 -16.55 -11.23 11.92
C LEU A 125 -18.02 -10.87 12.16
N VAL A 126 -18.27 -9.76 12.87
CA VAL A 126 -19.64 -9.30 13.17
C VAL A 126 -20.34 -8.85 11.90
N THR A 127 -19.66 -8.09 11.03
CA THR A 127 -20.21 -7.65 9.74
C THR A 127 -20.62 -8.82 8.87
N GLN A 128 -19.80 -9.88 8.80
CA GLN A 128 -20.15 -11.08 8.03
C GLN A 128 -21.38 -11.80 8.59
N ARG A 129 -21.53 -11.89 9.92
CA ARG A 129 -22.75 -12.47 10.52
C ARG A 129 -23.99 -11.61 10.25
N MET A 130 -23.85 -10.28 10.27
CA MET A 130 -24.94 -9.36 9.93
C MET A 130 -25.36 -9.47 8.47
N LEU A 131 -24.42 -9.53 7.54
CA LEU A 131 -24.70 -9.67 6.10
C LEU A 131 -25.20 -11.08 5.74
N ALA A 132 -24.79 -12.11 6.45
CA ALA A 132 -25.27 -13.48 6.25
C ALA A 132 -26.77 -13.62 6.53
N MET A 133 -27.36 -12.77 7.39
CA MET A 133 -28.80 -12.75 7.67
C MET A 133 -29.64 -12.22 6.50
N TYR A 134 -29.03 -11.51 5.55
CA TYR A 134 -29.69 -11.05 4.33
C TYR A 134 -29.56 -12.03 3.16
N LYS A 135 -28.77 -13.12 3.31
CA LYS A 135 -28.74 -14.20 2.33
C LYS A 135 -29.99 -15.06 2.49
N LYS A 136 -30.84 -15.09 1.46
CA LYS A 136 -31.99 -16.00 1.38
C LYS A 136 -31.49 -17.44 1.58
N LYS A 137 -32.00 -18.13 2.60
CA LYS A 137 -31.79 -19.57 2.80
C LYS A 137 -32.16 -20.27 1.49
N ALA A 138 -31.24 -21.04 0.92
CA ALA A 138 -31.55 -21.90 -0.22
C ALA A 138 -32.78 -22.77 0.14
N PRO A 139 -33.76 -22.94 -0.77
CA PRO A 139 -34.97 -23.68 -0.46
C PRO A 139 -34.58 -25.10 -0.02
N ALA A 140 -34.86 -25.42 1.24
CA ALA A 140 -34.76 -26.78 1.75
C ALA A 140 -35.89 -27.59 1.11
N GLY A 141 -35.61 -28.25 0.00
CA GLY A 141 -36.61 -28.99 -0.75
C GLY A 141 -36.15 -29.44 -2.13
N ALA A 142 -35.07 -30.20 -2.22
CA ALA A 142 -34.73 -31.00 -3.39
C ALA A 142 -34.00 -32.26 -2.92
N GLY A 143 -34.77 -33.24 -2.45
CA GLY A 143 -34.22 -34.48 -1.91
C GLY A 143 -35.24 -35.32 -1.15
N SER A 144 -36.44 -35.47 -1.71
CA SER A 144 -37.33 -36.59 -1.38
C SER A 144 -37.81 -37.18 -2.70
N LYS A 145 -37.14 -38.26 -3.10
CA LYS A 145 -37.67 -39.48 -3.71
C LYS A 145 -36.50 -40.40 -4.03
#